data_AF-A0A3S3QKG3-F1
#
_entry.id   AF-A0A3S3QKG3-F1
#
_cell.length_a   1.000
_cell.length_b   1.000
_cell.length_c   1.000
_cell.angle_alpha   90.00
_cell.angle_beta   90.00
_cell.angle_gamma   90.00
#
_symmetry.space_group_name_H-M   'P 1'
#
loop_
_entity.id
_entity.type
_entity.pdbx_description
1 polymer ?
#
loop_
_entity_poly.entity_id
_entity_poly.type
_entity_poly.pdbx_seq_one_letter_code
_entity_poly.pdbx_strand_id
1 'polypeptide(L)'
;MRRAFSHILFFCYTELDTYLLDGVVMTKEELIQLIDKLENNFVMTAISLAFIHNPDIRHLANQWMDPGSTVKFGSRAIPPEEAKYDVHKMYESFFSDQSNNIDYMIIPMMSMLSLIHDAIRDNGFENHTPEFEFLRHIRNAMSHGNRFTFRNGEPRRTASFEGFTINSSMNGTNNVLHNYIHFGDLLRLINHVKINL
;
A
#
# COMPACT_ATOMS: atom_id res chain seq x y z
N MET A 1 -11.43 11.38 11.06
CA MET A 1 -10.24 10.62 10.62
C MET A 1 -10.54 9.38 9.75
N ARG A 2 -11.78 8.85 9.68
CA ARG A 2 -12.15 7.71 8.80
C ARG A 2 -12.49 8.07 7.34
N ARG A 3 -12.63 9.35 7.00
CA ARG A 3 -13.02 9.80 5.64
C ARG A 3 -11.85 10.33 4.79
N ALA A 4 -10.65 10.50 5.35
CA ALA A 4 -9.51 11.06 4.63
C ALA A 4 -8.65 10.00 3.91
N PHE A 5 -8.78 8.73 4.28
CA PHE A 5 -7.97 7.64 3.69
C PHE A 5 -8.52 7.10 2.37
N SER A 6 -9.74 7.45 1.93
CA SER A 6 -10.30 6.93 0.67
C SER A 6 -9.77 7.60 -0.60
N HIS A 7 -8.97 8.66 -0.49
CA HIS A 7 -8.58 9.47 -1.65
C HIS A 7 -7.12 9.32 -2.09
N ILE A 8 -6.27 8.62 -1.32
CA ILE A 8 -4.84 8.45 -1.62
C ILE A 8 -4.54 7.20 -2.47
N LEU A 9 -5.54 6.35 -2.72
CA LEU A 9 -5.37 5.04 -3.38
C LEU A 9 -5.57 5.04 -4.91
N PHE A 10 -5.60 6.18 -5.57
CA PHE A 10 -6.23 6.30 -6.90
C PHE A 10 -5.35 6.01 -8.14
N PHE A 11 -4.15 5.45 -7.99
CA PHE A 11 -3.23 5.21 -9.13
C PHE A 11 -3.24 3.79 -9.71
N CYS A 12 -4.25 2.96 -9.39
CA CYS A 12 -4.34 1.59 -9.90
C CYS A 12 -5.74 1.18 -10.41
N TYR A 13 -6.74 2.08 -10.41
CA TYR A 13 -8.14 1.68 -10.36
C TYR A 13 -8.86 1.40 -11.69
N THR A 14 -8.36 1.83 -12.85
CA THR A 14 -9.16 1.72 -14.09
C THR A 14 -9.30 0.30 -14.65
N GLU A 15 -8.39 -0.63 -14.31
CA GLU A 15 -8.55 -2.08 -14.60
C GLU A 15 -9.05 -2.90 -13.40
N LEU A 16 -9.00 -2.32 -12.19
CA LEU A 16 -9.42 -2.97 -10.95
C LEU A 16 -10.93 -2.86 -10.70
N ASP A 17 -11.57 -1.82 -11.22
CA ASP A 17 -13.02 -1.61 -11.08
C ASP A 17 -13.86 -2.74 -11.68
N THR A 18 -13.39 -3.40 -12.76
CA THR A 18 -14.10 -4.57 -13.32
C THR A 18 -14.08 -5.79 -12.41
N TYR A 19 -13.09 -5.90 -11.51
CA TYR A 19 -12.97 -7.04 -10.59
C TYR A 19 -13.59 -6.78 -9.22
N LEU A 20 -13.60 -5.52 -8.76
CA LEU A 20 -14.06 -5.18 -7.40
C LEU A 20 -15.52 -4.72 -7.30
N LEU A 21 -16.18 -4.34 -8.41
CA LEU A 21 -17.52 -3.76 -8.36
C LEU A 21 -18.67 -4.69 -8.79
N ASP A 22 -18.40 -5.77 -9.54
CA ASP A 22 -19.46 -6.60 -10.15
C ASP A 22 -19.66 -7.99 -9.50
N GLY A 23 -19.07 -8.25 -8.33
CA GLY A 23 -19.22 -9.55 -7.65
C GLY A 23 -18.62 -10.72 -8.46
N VAL A 24 -17.69 -10.41 -9.35
CA VAL A 24 -16.93 -11.39 -10.12
C VAL A 24 -15.87 -11.98 -9.21
N VAL A 25 -16.01 -13.26 -8.87
CA VAL A 25 -14.99 -14.00 -8.14
C VAL A 25 -13.82 -14.26 -9.08
N MET A 26 -12.65 -13.70 -8.75
CA MET A 26 -11.38 -13.97 -9.43
C MET A 26 -11.00 -15.44 -9.28
N THR A 27 -10.47 -16.00 -10.35
CA THR A 27 -9.70 -17.24 -10.30
C THR A 27 -8.40 -17.06 -9.52
N LYS A 28 -7.79 -18.16 -9.09
CA LYS A 28 -6.48 -18.13 -8.43
C LYS A 28 -5.43 -17.48 -9.32
N GLU A 29 -5.45 -17.78 -10.62
CA GLU A 29 -4.53 -17.23 -11.60
C GLU A 29 -4.70 -15.71 -11.76
N GLU A 30 -5.94 -15.22 -11.81
CA GLU A 30 -6.21 -13.77 -11.85
C GLU A 30 -5.77 -13.06 -10.58
N LEU A 31 -5.95 -13.67 -9.41
CA LEU A 31 -5.47 -13.13 -8.14
C LEU A 31 -3.94 -13.06 -8.11
N ILE A 32 -3.24 -14.08 -8.59
CA ILE A 32 -1.77 -14.07 -8.72
C ILE A 32 -1.32 -12.94 -9.64
N GLN A 33 -1.97 -12.78 -10.80
CA GLN A 33 -1.66 -11.69 -11.74
C GLN A 33 -1.91 -10.31 -11.13
N LEU A 34 -2.96 -10.16 -10.32
CA LEU A 34 -3.22 -8.94 -9.58
C LEU A 34 -2.09 -8.64 -8.59
N ILE A 35 -1.63 -9.64 -7.81
CA ILE A 35 -0.52 -9.46 -6.88
C ILE A 35 0.75 -9.03 -7.64
N ASP A 36 1.07 -9.68 -8.78
CA ASP A 36 2.21 -9.30 -9.62
C ASP A 36 2.11 -7.85 -10.12
N LYS A 37 0.91 -7.41 -10.55
CA LYS A 37 0.68 -6.02 -10.96
C LYS A 37 0.92 -5.03 -9.80
N LEU A 38 0.46 -5.36 -8.60
CA LEU A 38 0.64 -4.51 -7.41
C LEU A 38 2.11 -4.44 -6.98
N GLU A 39 2.84 -5.56 -7.00
CA GLU A 39 4.28 -5.61 -6.74
C GLU A 39 5.05 -4.75 -7.75
N ASN A 40 4.74 -4.88 -9.04
CA ASN A 40 5.36 -4.07 -10.09
C ASN A 40 5.09 -2.57 -9.88
N ASN A 41 3.88 -2.18 -9.49
CA ASN A 41 3.56 -0.78 -9.20
C ASN A 41 4.36 -0.26 -8.00
N PHE A 42 4.51 -1.06 -6.94
CA PHE A 42 5.34 -0.72 -5.79
C PHE A 42 6.81 -0.50 -6.20
N VAL A 43 7.37 -1.38 -7.03
CA VAL A 43 8.75 -1.27 -7.54
C VAL A 43 8.91 -0.03 -8.42
N MET A 44 7.99 0.22 -9.35
CA MET A 44 8.03 1.40 -10.21
C MET A 44 7.91 2.70 -9.42
N THR A 45 7.12 2.71 -8.35
CA THR A 45 7.02 3.85 -7.42
C THR A 45 8.37 4.08 -6.72
N ALA A 46 9.00 3.03 -6.19
CA ALA A 46 10.31 3.13 -5.54
C ALA A 46 11.40 3.66 -6.48
N ILE A 47 11.45 3.15 -7.72
CA ILE A 47 12.38 3.60 -8.76
C ILE A 47 12.11 5.08 -9.12
N SER A 48 10.85 5.45 -9.28
CA SER A 48 10.46 6.83 -9.60
C SER A 48 10.89 7.79 -8.51
N LEU A 49 10.70 7.44 -7.24
CA LEU A 49 11.21 8.24 -6.12
C LEU A 49 12.73 8.36 -6.17
N ALA A 50 13.45 7.24 -6.37
CA ALA A 50 14.91 7.28 -6.46
C ALA A 50 15.42 8.20 -7.58
N PHE A 51 14.77 8.19 -8.75
CA PHE A 51 15.10 9.08 -9.86
C PHE A 51 14.77 10.55 -9.56
N ILE A 52 13.62 10.81 -8.95
CA ILE A 52 13.19 12.15 -8.54
C ILE A 52 14.20 12.79 -7.56
N HIS A 53 14.90 11.98 -6.76
CA HIS A 53 15.96 12.47 -5.86
C HIS A 53 17.33 12.69 -6.51
N ASN A 54 17.56 12.19 -7.73
CA ASN A 54 18.79 12.48 -8.44
C ASN A 54 18.77 13.95 -8.91
N PRO A 55 19.71 14.82 -8.49
CA PRO A 55 19.72 16.24 -8.87
C PRO A 55 19.71 16.48 -10.38
N ASP A 56 20.38 15.62 -11.14
CA ASP A 56 20.47 15.75 -12.59
C ASP A 56 19.14 15.44 -13.28
N ILE A 57 18.42 14.42 -12.78
CA ILE A 57 17.09 14.06 -13.29
C ILE A 57 16.03 15.05 -12.79
N ARG A 58 16.19 15.55 -11.56
CA ARG A 58 15.32 16.59 -11.00
C ARG A 58 15.29 17.83 -11.90
N HIS A 59 16.44 18.24 -12.43
CA HIS A 59 16.52 19.35 -13.37
C HIS A 59 15.71 19.08 -14.65
N LEU A 60 15.78 17.87 -15.20
CA LEU A 60 15.00 17.47 -16.37
C LEU A 60 13.49 17.42 -16.07
N ALA A 61 13.09 16.89 -14.92
CA ALA A 61 11.69 16.85 -14.49
C ALA A 61 11.10 18.26 -14.37
N ASN A 62 11.86 19.21 -13.82
CA ASN A 62 11.44 20.62 -13.73
C ASN A 62 11.27 21.30 -15.09
N GLN A 63 11.94 20.81 -16.14
CA GLN A 63 11.76 21.32 -17.51
C GLN A 63 10.51 20.77 -18.20
N TRP A 64 10.04 19.58 -17.79
CA TRP A 64 8.92 18.90 -18.45
C TRP A 64 7.58 19.06 -17.71
N MET A 65 7.61 19.40 -16.42
CA MET A 65 6.39 19.66 -15.65
C MET A 65 5.90 21.09 -15.87
N ASP A 66 4.74 21.23 -16.50
CA ASP A 66 4.08 22.52 -16.70
C ASP A 66 3.44 23.02 -15.38
N PRO A 67 3.83 24.20 -14.86
CA PRO A 67 3.20 24.80 -13.67
C PRO A 67 1.69 24.96 -13.87
N GLY A 68 0.89 24.35 -12.99
CA GLY A 68 -0.57 24.28 -13.12
C GLY A 68 -1.10 22.98 -13.73
N SER A 69 -0.22 22.03 -14.07
CA SER A 69 -0.62 20.65 -14.35
C SER A 69 -1.38 20.07 -13.15
N THR A 70 -2.61 19.63 -13.39
CA THR A 70 -3.44 19.00 -12.36
C THR A 70 -3.79 17.57 -12.72
N VAL A 71 -3.71 16.65 -11.77
CA VAL A 71 -4.40 15.36 -11.89
C VAL A 71 -5.81 15.52 -11.31
N LYS A 72 -6.81 15.12 -12.09
CA LYS A 72 -8.22 15.18 -11.71
C LYS A 72 -8.70 13.77 -11.36
N PHE A 73 -8.90 13.51 -10.08
CA PHE A 73 -9.58 12.30 -9.61
C PHE A 73 -11.05 12.63 -9.37
N GLY A 74 -11.76 13.00 -10.44
CA GLY A 74 -13.19 13.29 -10.34
C GLY A 74 -13.98 12.01 -10.04
N SER A 75 -15.02 12.13 -9.21
CA SER A 75 -16.11 11.14 -9.14
C SER A 75 -17.40 11.81 -9.58
N ARG A 76 -18.41 11.05 -10.05
CA ARG A 76 -19.73 11.65 -10.41
C ARG A 76 -20.38 12.43 -9.25
N ALA A 77 -19.99 12.15 -8.00
CA ALA A 77 -20.54 12.75 -6.79
C ALA A 77 -19.74 13.97 -6.28
N ILE A 78 -18.57 14.26 -6.83
CA ILE A 78 -17.70 15.36 -6.39
C ILE A 78 -17.41 16.27 -7.59
N PRO A 79 -17.74 17.58 -7.51
CA PRO A 79 -17.46 18.52 -8.59
C PRO A 79 -15.98 18.46 -9.02
N PRO A 80 -15.67 18.46 -10.33
CA PRO A 80 -14.28 18.34 -10.83
C PRO A 80 -13.32 19.44 -10.35
N GLU A 81 -13.82 20.55 -9.81
CA GLU A 81 -13.01 21.59 -9.17
C GLU A 81 -12.48 21.22 -7.78
N GLU A 82 -13.14 20.33 -7.04
CA GLU A 82 -12.77 20.00 -5.64
C GLU A 82 -11.75 18.85 -5.54
N ALA A 83 -11.51 18.10 -6.63
CA ALA A 83 -10.60 16.96 -6.68
C ALA A 83 -9.40 17.18 -7.62
N LYS A 84 -8.86 18.41 -7.64
CA LYS A 84 -7.65 18.76 -8.39
C LYS A 84 -6.43 18.68 -7.47
N TYR A 85 -5.50 17.80 -7.81
CA TYR A 85 -4.18 17.79 -7.18
C TYR A 85 -3.23 18.55 -8.09
N ASP A 86 -2.74 19.68 -7.60
CA ASP A 86 -1.68 20.43 -8.26
C ASP A 86 -0.39 19.61 -8.17
N VAL A 87 0.06 19.10 -9.32
CA VAL A 87 1.22 18.21 -9.42
C VAL A 87 2.48 18.95 -9.01
N HIS A 88 2.60 20.23 -9.38
CA HIS A 88 3.75 21.05 -9.07
C HIS A 88 3.84 21.31 -7.56
N LYS A 89 2.72 21.65 -6.91
CA LYS A 89 2.67 21.87 -5.45
C LYS A 89 2.97 20.60 -4.67
N MET A 90 2.44 19.45 -5.10
CA MET A 90 2.74 18.16 -4.48
C MET A 90 4.23 17.82 -4.62
N TYR A 91 4.78 18.02 -5.83
CA TYR A 91 6.20 17.86 -6.11
C TYR A 91 7.04 18.78 -5.21
N GLU A 92 6.76 20.08 -5.13
CA GLU A 92 7.49 21.00 -4.25
C GLU A 92 7.44 20.59 -2.78
N SER A 93 6.26 20.21 -2.27
CA SER A 93 6.10 19.77 -0.86
C SER A 93 6.98 18.56 -0.52
N PHE A 94 7.16 17.67 -1.49
CA PHE A 94 7.98 16.48 -1.35
C PHE A 94 9.47 16.82 -1.16
N PHE A 95 9.95 17.91 -1.76
CA PHE A 95 11.34 18.34 -1.66
C PHE A 95 11.59 19.41 -0.60
N SER A 96 10.60 20.21 -0.25
CA SER A 96 10.75 21.25 0.77
C SER A 96 10.88 20.65 2.17
N ASP A 97 10.21 19.53 2.42
CA ASP A 97 10.14 18.93 3.77
C ASP A 97 11.38 18.11 4.16
N GLN A 98 12.29 17.79 3.22
CA GLN A 98 13.49 16.97 3.43
C GLN A 98 13.27 15.69 4.28
N SER A 99 12.02 15.22 4.35
CA SER A 99 11.65 14.04 5.12
C SER A 99 12.26 12.81 4.46
N ASN A 100 12.55 11.79 5.28
CA ASN A 100 13.30 10.63 4.82
C ASN A 100 12.48 9.89 3.75
N ASN A 101 12.99 9.83 2.52
CA ASN A 101 12.26 9.39 1.32
C ASN A 101 11.62 7.99 1.44
N ILE A 102 12.19 7.17 2.32
CA ILE A 102 11.72 5.84 2.68
C ILE A 102 10.34 5.89 3.37
N ASP A 103 10.04 6.94 4.13
CA ASP A 103 8.76 7.10 4.84
C ASP A 103 7.59 7.26 3.84
N TYR A 104 7.85 7.80 2.64
CA TYR A 104 6.83 7.87 1.59
C TYR A 104 6.49 6.51 0.99
N MET A 105 7.39 5.53 1.07
CA MET A 105 7.11 4.16 0.61
C MET A 105 6.17 3.40 1.56
N ILE A 106 5.92 3.91 2.76
CA ILE A 106 4.94 3.35 3.70
C ILE A 106 3.54 3.36 3.08
N ILE A 107 3.17 4.44 2.38
CA ILE A 107 1.83 4.60 1.80
C ILE A 107 1.59 3.59 0.66
N PRO A 108 2.45 3.49 -0.38
CA PRO A 108 2.34 2.44 -1.40
C PRO A 108 2.35 1.02 -0.81
N MET A 109 3.19 0.75 0.20
CA MET A 109 3.22 -0.56 0.86
C MET A 109 1.90 -0.87 1.57
N MET A 110 1.35 0.10 2.33
CA MET A 110 0.05 -0.04 3.00
C MET A 110 -1.06 -0.33 1.99
N SER A 111 -1.08 0.42 0.89
CA SER A 111 -2.05 0.25 -0.20
C SER A 111 -1.95 -1.13 -0.81
N MET A 112 -0.75 -1.58 -1.18
CA MET A 112 -0.51 -2.90 -1.74
C MET A 112 -0.98 -4.00 -0.78
N LEU A 113 -0.55 -3.99 0.48
CA LEU A 113 -0.94 -5.01 1.46
C LEU A 113 -2.45 -5.04 1.72
N SER A 114 -3.10 -3.89 1.75
CA SER A 114 -4.55 -3.80 1.92
C SER A 114 -5.29 -4.41 0.73
N LEU A 115 -4.89 -4.06 -0.50
CA LEU A 115 -5.48 -4.58 -1.73
C LEU A 115 -5.27 -6.09 -1.86
N ILE A 116 -4.06 -6.58 -1.59
CA ILE A 116 -3.76 -8.02 -1.63
C ILE A 116 -4.62 -8.76 -0.62
N HIS A 117 -4.65 -8.31 0.63
CA HIS A 117 -5.46 -8.96 1.67
C HIS A 117 -6.95 -8.95 1.33
N ASP A 118 -7.49 -7.80 0.92
CA ASP A 118 -8.92 -7.70 0.60
C ASP A 118 -9.27 -8.56 -0.62
N ALA A 119 -8.42 -8.59 -1.66
CA ALA A 119 -8.60 -9.47 -2.81
C ALA A 119 -8.56 -10.97 -2.44
N ILE A 120 -7.63 -11.39 -1.56
CA ILE A 120 -7.58 -12.77 -1.04
C ILE A 120 -8.90 -13.12 -0.33
N ARG A 121 -9.36 -12.25 0.58
CA ARG A 121 -10.59 -12.47 1.36
C ARG A 121 -11.81 -12.52 0.46
N ASP A 122 -11.99 -11.50 -0.37
CA ASP A 122 -13.23 -11.28 -1.12
C ASP A 122 -13.44 -12.35 -2.20
N ASN A 123 -12.37 -13.07 -2.59
CA ASN A 123 -12.42 -14.20 -3.52
C ASN A 123 -12.34 -15.57 -2.84
N GLY A 124 -12.40 -15.65 -1.51
CA GLY A 124 -12.47 -16.92 -0.79
C GLY A 124 -11.16 -17.70 -0.70
N PHE A 125 -10.02 -17.05 -0.94
CA PHE A 125 -8.68 -17.65 -0.80
C PHE A 125 -8.05 -17.39 0.58
N GLU A 126 -8.84 -16.94 1.56
CA GLU A 126 -8.36 -16.75 2.92
C GLU A 126 -7.88 -18.07 3.54
N ASN A 127 -6.67 -18.04 4.09
CA ASN A 127 -6.10 -19.14 4.85
C ASN A 127 -5.76 -18.67 6.27
N HIS A 128 -5.83 -19.57 7.24
CA HIS A 128 -5.50 -19.32 8.65
C HIS A 128 -4.12 -19.89 9.03
N THR A 129 -3.24 -20.10 8.05
CA THR A 129 -1.83 -20.41 8.29
C THR A 129 -1.13 -19.25 9.00
N PRO A 130 -0.01 -19.52 9.69
CA PRO A 130 0.73 -18.48 10.40
C PRO A 130 1.12 -17.27 9.55
N GLU A 131 1.44 -17.47 8.28
CA GLU A 131 1.89 -16.43 7.36
C GLU A 131 0.74 -15.52 6.91
N PHE A 132 -0.44 -16.09 6.67
CA PHE A 132 -1.63 -15.29 6.33
C PHE A 132 -2.14 -14.49 7.53
N GLU A 133 -2.10 -15.08 8.73
CA GLU A 133 -2.40 -14.34 9.96
C GLU A 133 -1.36 -13.25 10.24
N PHE A 134 -0.08 -13.52 9.95
CA PHE A 134 0.98 -12.51 10.02
C PHE A 134 0.72 -11.36 9.04
N LEU A 135 0.41 -11.65 7.78
CA LEU A 135 0.02 -10.65 6.77
C LEU A 135 -1.17 -9.80 7.25
N ARG A 136 -2.22 -10.44 7.77
CA ARG A 136 -3.40 -9.77 8.34
C ARG A 136 -3.02 -8.78 9.44
N HIS A 137 -2.17 -9.19 10.38
CA HIS A 137 -1.77 -8.32 11.49
C HIS A 137 -0.86 -7.18 11.06
N ILE A 138 0.07 -7.39 10.12
CA ILE A 138 0.88 -6.30 9.55
C ILE A 138 -0.02 -5.28 8.84
N ARG A 139 -0.92 -5.74 7.96
CA ARG A 139 -1.85 -4.85 7.26
C ARG A 139 -2.66 -4.02 8.25
N ASN A 140 -3.21 -4.66 9.28
CA ASN A 140 -3.98 -3.98 10.32
C ASN A 140 -3.14 -2.95 11.09
N ALA A 141 -1.88 -3.27 11.41
CA ALA A 141 -0.98 -2.33 12.07
C ALA A 141 -0.73 -1.09 11.22
N MET A 142 -0.51 -1.27 9.91
CA MET A 142 -0.31 -0.17 8.97
C MET A 142 -1.55 0.72 8.86
N SER A 143 -2.74 0.13 8.70
CA SER A 143 -4.02 0.86 8.69
C SER A 143 -4.33 1.59 10.01
N HIS A 144 -3.66 1.22 11.11
CA HIS A 144 -3.76 1.86 12.41
C HIS A 144 -2.61 2.83 12.71
N GLY A 145 -1.99 3.39 11.68
CA GLY A 145 -0.95 4.41 11.80
C GLY A 145 0.41 3.80 12.14
N ASN A 146 0.74 2.69 11.48
CA ASN A 146 1.99 1.95 11.71
C ASN A 146 2.15 1.47 13.18
N ARG A 147 1.05 1.02 13.79
CA ARG A 147 0.97 0.60 15.20
C ARG A 147 0.12 -0.66 15.37
N PHE A 148 0.66 -1.68 16.05
CA PHE A 148 -0.14 -2.84 16.42
C PHE A 148 -1.30 -2.43 17.32
N THR A 149 -2.52 -2.76 16.91
CA THR A 149 -3.75 -2.46 17.66
C THR A 149 -4.56 -3.74 17.77
N PHE A 150 -4.33 -4.51 18.83
CA PHE A 150 -5.04 -5.75 19.09
C PHE A 150 -6.28 -5.49 19.94
N ARG A 151 -7.38 -6.17 19.59
CA ARG A 151 -8.67 -6.08 20.25
C ARG A 151 -9.24 -7.48 20.40
N ASN A 152 -10.18 -7.69 21.32
CA ASN A 152 -10.97 -8.93 21.42
C ASN A 152 -10.11 -10.21 21.53
N GLY A 153 -9.00 -10.14 22.27
CA GLY A 153 -8.10 -11.27 22.50
C GLY A 153 -7.18 -11.62 21.32
N GLU A 154 -6.95 -10.70 20.39
CA GLU A 154 -6.00 -10.88 19.29
C GLU A 154 -4.52 -10.77 19.76
N PRO A 155 -3.56 -11.45 19.09
CA PRO A 155 -3.76 -12.46 18.02
C PRO A 155 -4.44 -13.74 18.54
N ARG A 156 -5.47 -14.23 17.83
CA ARG A 156 -6.18 -15.47 18.21
C ARG A 156 -5.53 -16.75 17.68
N ARG A 157 -4.74 -16.61 16.61
CA ARG A 157 -4.00 -17.68 15.95
C ARG A 157 -2.53 -17.31 15.93
N THR A 158 -1.69 -18.33 15.74
CA THR A 158 -0.26 -18.09 15.50
C THR A 158 -0.10 -17.21 14.29
N ALA A 159 0.71 -16.16 14.42
CA ALA A 159 1.03 -15.23 13.35
C ALA A 159 2.55 -15.12 13.29
N SER A 160 3.18 -15.80 12.32
CA SER A 160 4.64 -15.85 12.20
C SER A 160 5.08 -16.03 10.76
N PHE A 161 6.24 -15.46 10.42
CA PHE A 161 6.88 -15.61 9.11
C PHE A 161 8.39 -15.38 9.26
N GLU A 162 9.24 -16.24 8.68
CA GLU A 162 10.72 -16.10 8.66
C GLU A 162 11.36 -15.67 10.00
N GLY A 163 10.93 -16.25 11.12
CA GLY A 163 11.46 -15.93 12.45
C GLY A 163 10.82 -14.72 13.14
N PHE A 164 10.00 -13.93 12.42
CA PHE A 164 9.12 -12.95 13.03
C PHE A 164 7.90 -13.64 13.65
N THR A 165 7.49 -13.20 14.83
CA THR A 165 6.28 -13.66 15.50
C THR A 165 5.52 -12.48 16.07
N ILE A 166 4.21 -12.43 15.82
CA ILE A 166 3.30 -11.44 16.38
C ILE A 166 2.53 -12.10 17.52
N ASN A 167 2.59 -11.49 18.70
CA ASN A 167 1.88 -11.96 19.89
C ASN A 167 1.19 -10.78 20.62
N SER A 168 0.32 -11.09 21.58
CA SER A 168 -0.51 -10.11 22.28
C SER A 168 0.28 -9.05 23.04
N SER A 169 1.52 -9.34 23.44
CA SER A 169 2.39 -8.38 24.15
C SER A 169 2.84 -7.21 23.26
N MET A 170 2.73 -7.33 21.93
CA MET A 170 3.09 -6.29 20.99
C MET A 170 2.01 -5.21 20.81
N ASN A 171 0.88 -5.31 21.53
CA ASN A 171 -0.20 -4.32 21.42
C ASN A 171 0.30 -2.91 21.80
N GLY A 172 0.04 -1.93 20.94
CA GLY A 172 0.47 -0.55 21.12
C GLY A 172 1.88 -0.23 20.60
N THR A 173 2.66 -1.23 20.15
CA THR A 173 3.98 -1.01 19.55
C THR A 173 3.86 -0.19 18.27
N ASN A 174 4.54 0.95 18.24
CA ASN A 174 4.61 1.87 17.09
C ASN A 174 5.77 1.52 16.16
N ASN A 175 5.79 2.16 14.99
CA ASN A 175 6.84 2.01 13.98
C ASN A 175 7.05 0.55 13.57
N VAL A 176 5.95 -0.18 13.39
CA VAL A 176 5.97 -1.61 13.01
C VAL A 176 6.82 -1.80 11.75
N LEU A 177 6.51 -1.04 10.72
CA LEU A 177 7.38 -0.86 9.57
C LEU A 177 8.57 0.01 9.98
N HIS A 178 9.78 -0.44 9.63
CA HIS A 178 11.12 0.07 9.99
C HIS A 178 11.73 -0.52 11.26
N ASN A 179 11.00 -0.65 12.38
CA ASN A 179 11.61 -1.18 13.61
C ASN A 179 11.37 -2.68 13.80
N TYR A 180 10.19 -3.17 13.46
CA TYR A 180 9.86 -4.59 13.62
C TYR A 180 10.07 -5.36 12.31
N ILE A 181 9.65 -4.80 11.18
CA ILE A 181 9.76 -5.44 9.86
C ILE A 181 10.16 -4.41 8.79
N HIS A 182 10.93 -4.83 7.79
CA HIS A 182 11.36 -3.98 6.69
C HIS A 182 10.60 -4.30 5.40
N PHE A 183 10.65 -3.39 4.42
CA PHE A 183 10.00 -3.58 3.12
C PHE A 183 10.42 -4.87 2.41
N GLY A 184 11.70 -5.24 2.48
CA GLY A 184 12.20 -6.48 1.87
C GLY A 184 11.55 -7.73 2.46
N ASP A 185 11.33 -7.76 3.78
CA ASP A 185 10.67 -8.87 4.46
C ASP A 185 9.20 -8.98 4.06
N LEU A 186 8.53 -7.84 3.87
CA LEU A 186 7.13 -7.80 3.40
C LEU A 186 6.98 -8.27 1.96
N LEU A 187 7.92 -7.93 1.08
CA LEU A 187 7.92 -8.44 -0.29
C LEU A 187 8.12 -9.97 -0.30
N ARG A 188 8.99 -10.50 0.57
CA ARG A 188 9.13 -11.96 0.73
C ARG A 188 7.85 -12.61 1.27
N LEU A 189 7.18 -11.97 2.23
CA LEU A 189 5.88 -12.44 2.74
C LEU A 189 4.81 -12.45 1.64
N ILE A 190 4.71 -11.39 0.83
CA ILE A 190 3.76 -11.32 -0.28
C ILE A 190 4.04 -12.44 -1.29
N ASN A 191 5.30 -12.63 -1.66
CA ASN A 191 5.67 -13.71 -2.58
C ASN A 191 5.37 -15.10 -1.99
N HIS A 192 5.59 -15.30 -0.69
CA HIS A 192 5.21 -16.54 0.00
C HIS A 192 3.69 -16.76 -0.08
N VAL A 193 2.89 -15.75 0.26
CA VAL A 193 1.42 -15.83 0.20
C VAL A 193 0.97 -16.12 -1.22
N LYS A 194 1.51 -15.42 -2.22
CA LYS A 194 1.22 -15.62 -3.65
C LYS A 194 1.45 -17.07 -4.11
N ILE A 195 2.56 -17.68 -3.71
CA ILE A 195 2.88 -19.08 -4.05
C ILE A 195 1.91 -20.07 -3.37
N ASN A 196 1.36 -19.71 -2.21
CA ASN A 196 0.53 -20.57 -1.38
C ASN A 196 -0.97 -20.19 -1.38
N LEU A 197 -1.42 -19.43 -2.38
CA LEU A 197 -2.85 -19.20 -2.66
C LEU A 197 -3.58 -20.49 -3.04
#